data_AF-A0AA35TYQ7-F1
#
_entry.id   AF-A0AA35TYQ7-F1
#
_cell.length_a   1.000
_cell.length_b   1.000
_cell.length_c   1.000
_cell.angle_alpha   90.00
_cell.angle_beta   90.00
_cell.angle_gamma   90.00
#
_symmetry.space_group_name_H-M   'P 1'
#
loop_
_entity.id
_entity.type
_entity.pdbx_description
1 polymer ?
#
loop_
_entity_poly.entity_id
_entity_poly.type
_entity_poly.pdbx_seq_one_letter_code
_entity_poly.pdbx_strand_id
1 'polypeptide(L)'
;MLAQLTSQVEAMQEERTATETVPAGDSEAASQLRQLENRLDKMVVKCSEASHIRKTYEMILQKLEEECLGFDNAIATLEKGITSRKVQLAELESMCNDAQLARDMAKMELGRQEQSMAESRRQRDKVLAEYRRQAEEKKEFKEKVERRLRKTSTHHSAGQMDSSQGASLQEEQEQKISSYEEALAKIKDTTGVSDILEVVARFLNQGDTRAHLEQLQVEHSQTLARLREEKERLHAQFEEMKYSGEAKMSSGQRMLEEFGTHLDEAKKKCEESKVRAEQSSKLLVQIKNGVQHLAEKLQHIKMPQSHVLRPKVAEGSEEQVLQQLADSEQRLVSLTEEMASRDLDSLHREMDDEEFRHTVECGVPGNVKVELPKTGEETSFYDEESGSDEEFLDREVMKRATTALVEAKTKKKGADDDEDEGTTKKRKRR
;
A
#
# COMPACT_ATOMS: atom_id res chain seq x y z
N MET A 1 -91.02 65.84 -54.34
CA MET A 1 -90.89 64.54 -53.64
C MET A 1 -89.94 63.59 -54.36
N LEU A 2 -90.16 63.24 -55.63
CA LEU A 2 -89.25 62.32 -56.36
C LEU A 2 -87.80 62.83 -56.47
N ALA A 3 -87.59 64.10 -56.81
CA ALA A 3 -86.24 64.69 -56.93
C ALA A 3 -85.43 64.71 -55.62
N GLN A 4 -86.11 64.77 -54.48
CA GLN A 4 -85.49 64.84 -53.16
C GLN A 4 -85.11 63.44 -52.65
N LEU A 5 -85.90 62.41 -53.00
CA LEU A 5 -85.53 61.01 -52.75
C LEU A 5 -84.38 60.55 -53.65
N THR A 6 -84.34 60.95 -54.93
CA THR A 6 -83.22 60.60 -55.82
C THR A 6 -81.91 61.22 -55.35
N SER A 7 -81.92 62.48 -54.91
CA SER A 7 -80.72 63.13 -54.35
C SER A 7 -80.25 62.47 -53.05
N GLN A 8 -81.17 61.98 -52.22
CA GLN A 8 -80.81 61.28 -50.97
C GLN A 8 -80.28 59.87 -51.23
N VAL A 9 -80.79 59.19 -52.26
CA VAL A 9 -80.27 57.87 -52.69
C VAL A 9 -78.90 58.02 -53.35
N GLU A 10 -78.68 59.04 -54.18
CA GLU A 10 -77.35 59.35 -54.75
C GLU A 10 -76.35 59.69 -53.64
N ALA A 11 -76.72 60.52 -52.66
CA ALA A 11 -75.85 60.80 -51.51
C ALA A 11 -75.52 59.55 -50.68
N MET A 12 -76.49 58.67 -50.43
CA MET A 12 -76.22 57.40 -49.73
C MET A 12 -75.41 56.40 -50.58
N GLN A 13 -75.52 56.47 -51.91
CA GLN A 13 -74.70 55.66 -52.81
C GLN A 13 -73.26 56.20 -52.89
N GLU A 14 -73.06 57.51 -52.88
CA GLU A 14 -71.74 58.13 -52.78
C GLU A 14 -71.07 57.85 -51.42
N GLU A 15 -71.80 57.93 -50.31
CA GLU A 15 -71.26 57.61 -48.98
C GLU A 15 -70.93 56.10 -48.84
N ARG A 16 -71.72 55.24 -49.50
CA ARG A 16 -71.45 53.80 -49.58
C ARG A 16 -70.25 53.48 -50.48
N THR A 17 -70.10 54.14 -51.63
CA THR A 17 -68.92 53.93 -52.48
C THR A 17 -67.66 54.54 -51.86
N ALA A 18 -67.77 55.63 -51.10
CA ALA A 18 -66.66 56.20 -50.32
C ALA A 18 -66.21 55.27 -49.17
N THR A 19 -67.11 54.50 -48.56
CA THR A 19 -66.77 53.50 -47.55
C THR A 19 -66.26 52.17 -48.15
N GLU A 20 -66.72 51.79 -49.35
CA GLU A 20 -66.21 50.62 -50.09
C GLU A 20 -64.83 50.86 -50.76
N THR A 21 -64.42 52.12 -50.97
CA THR A 21 -63.13 52.50 -51.60
C THR A 21 -61.99 52.76 -50.62
N VAL A 22 -62.17 52.57 -49.32
CA VAL A 22 -61.04 52.50 -48.38
C VAL A 22 -60.43 51.09 -48.48
N PRO A 23 -59.25 50.91 -49.10
CA PRO A 23 -58.62 49.60 -49.13
C PRO A 23 -58.21 49.26 -47.70
N ALA A 24 -58.91 48.31 -47.09
CA ALA A 24 -58.61 47.76 -45.76
C ALA A 24 -57.27 46.97 -45.71
N GLY A 25 -56.28 47.34 -46.51
CA GLY A 25 -55.03 46.60 -46.71
C GLY A 25 -53.75 47.44 -46.77
N ASP A 26 -53.82 48.75 -47.01
CA ASP A 26 -52.63 49.61 -47.25
C ASP A 26 -52.52 50.80 -46.26
N SER A 27 -52.95 50.62 -45.02
CA SER A 27 -52.62 51.59 -43.96
C SER A 27 -51.17 51.35 -43.50
N GLU A 28 -50.41 52.42 -43.25
CA GLU A 28 -49.05 52.35 -42.69
C GLU A 28 -49.00 51.48 -41.42
N ALA A 29 -50.06 51.50 -40.62
CA ALA A 29 -50.25 50.66 -39.45
C ALA A 29 -50.32 49.15 -39.79
N ALA A 30 -50.96 48.76 -40.90
CA ALA A 30 -51.04 47.37 -41.34
C ALA A 30 -49.69 46.84 -41.86
N SER A 31 -48.91 47.70 -42.52
CA SER A 31 -47.53 47.39 -42.92
C SER A 31 -46.62 47.21 -41.71
N GLN A 32 -46.72 48.11 -40.72
CA GLN A 32 -45.99 47.99 -39.45
C GLN A 32 -46.39 46.73 -38.67
N LEU A 33 -47.68 46.37 -38.63
CA LEU A 33 -48.17 45.14 -38.01
C LEU A 33 -47.51 43.90 -38.66
N ARG A 34 -47.53 43.80 -40.00
CA ARG A 34 -46.88 42.70 -40.73
C ARG A 34 -45.37 42.63 -40.48
N GLN A 35 -44.68 43.76 -40.34
CA GLN A 35 -43.25 43.78 -40.03
C GLN A 35 -42.97 43.27 -38.61
N LEU A 36 -43.79 43.67 -37.65
CA LEU A 36 -43.69 43.20 -36.27
C LEU A 36 -44.01 41.71 -36.16
N GLU A 37 -45.03 41.23 -36.86
CA GLU A 37 -45.38 39.80 -36.96
C GLU A 37 -44.22 38.99 -37.57
N ASN A 38 -43.68 39.41 -38.71
CA ASN A 38 -42.52 38.75 -39.33
C ASN A 38 -41.28 38.76 -38.42
N ARG A 39 -41.08 39.81 -37.63
CA ARG A 39 -39.98 39.88 -36.66
C ARG A 39 -40.23 38.95 -35.48
N LEU A 40 -41.47 38.85 -35.01
CA LEU A 40 -41.87 37.93 -33.97
C LEU A 40 -41.67 36.48 -34.41
N ASP A 41 -42.12 36.11 -35.61
CA ASP A 41 -41.93 34.76 -36.17
C ASP A 41 -40.44 34.40 -36.29
N LYS A 42 -39.61 35.34 -36.78
CA LYS A 42 -38.15 35.15 -36.81
C LYS A 42 -37.55 34.94 -35.42
N MET A 43 -38.04 35.66 -34.41
CA MET A 43 -37.60 35.45 -33.03
C MET A 43 -38.06 34.12 -32.48
N VAL A 44 -39.29 33.68 -32.78
CA VAL A 44 -39.82 32.36 -32.38
C VAL A 44 -38.98 31.23 -32.98
N VAL A 45 -38.63 31.31 -34.28
CA VAL A 45 -37.76 30.33 -34.94
C VAL A 45 -36.36 30.31 -34.30
N LYS A 46 -35.77 31.48 -34.02
CA LYS A 46 -34.46 31.54 -33.34
C LYS A 46 -34.52 30.96 -31.92
N CYS A 47 -35.60 31.20 -31.19
CA CYS A 47 -35.80 30.65 -29.85
C CYS A 47 -36.01 29.13 -29.89
N SER A 48 -36.71 28.60 -30.89
CA SER A 48 -36.88 27.15 -31.04
C SER A 48 -35.55 26.50 -31.44
N GLU A 49 -34.79 27.07 -32.38
CA GLU A 49 -33.44 26.61 -32.75
C GLU A 49 -32.48 26.63 -31.56
N ALA A 50 -32.44 27.73 -30.80
CA ALA A 50 -31.63 27.83 -29.58
C ALA A 50 -32.04 26.78 -28.55
N SER A 51 -33.35 26.51 -28.40
CA SER A 51 -33.85 25.46 -27.52
C SER A 51 -33.45 24.06 -27.99
N HIS A 52 -33.44 23.81 -29.30
CA HIS A 52 -32.97 22.55 -29.88
C HIS A 52 -31.46 22.36 -29.65
N ILE A 53 -30.66 23.40 -29.89
CA ILE A 53 -29.21 23.37 -29.63
C ILE A 53 -28.94 23.12 -28.15
N ARG A 54 -29.66 23.80 -27.25
CA ARG A 54 -29.54 23.61 -25.80
C ARG A 54 -29.82 22.17 -25.40
N LYS A 55 -30.93 21.59 -25.89
CA LYS A 55 -31.26 20.18 -25.63
C LYS A 55 -30.18 19.22 -26.12
N THR A 56 -29.59 19.47 -27.29
CA THR A 56 -28.49 18.66 -27.79
C THR A 56 -27.26 18.74 -26.88
N TYR A 57 -26.89 19.92 -26.40
CA TYR A 57 -25.79 20.07 -25.44
C TYR A 57 -26.10 19.46 -24.08
N GLU A 58 -27.34 19.56 -23.58
CA GLU A 58 -27.80 18.89 -22.36
C GLU A 58 -27.64 17.36 -22.50
N MET A 59 -28.00 16.78 -23.65
CA MET A 59 -27.80 15.35 -23.93
C MET A 59 -26.32 14.96 -23.97
N ILE A 60 -25.47 15.78 -24.60
CA ILE A 60 -24.02 15.53 -24.64
C ILE A 60 -23.42 15.60 -23.23
N LEU A 61 -23.82 16.59 -22.43
CA LEU A 61 -23.38 16.74 -21.04
C LEU A 61 -23.75 15.50 -20.22
N GLN A 62 -25.01 15.05 -20.31
CA GLN A 62 -25.46 13.87 -19.60
C GLN A 62 -24.63 12.62 -19.99
N LYS A 63 -24.31 12.46 -21.28
CA LYS A 63 -23.47 11.35 -21.74
C LYS A 63 -22.05 11.42 -21.19
N LEU A 64 -21.45 12.61 -21.16
CA LEU A 64 -20.13 12.81 -20.57
C LEU A 64 -20.13 12.57 -19.06
N GLU A 65 -21.18 12.98 -18.35
CA GLU A 65 -21.34 12.70 -16.91
C GLU A 65 -21.47 11.19 -16.65
N GLU A 66 -22.27 10.48 -17.44
CA GLU A 66 -22.38 9.01 -17.38
C GLU A 66 -21.03 8.32 -17.62
N GLU A 67 -20.24 8.79 -18.59
CA GLU A 67 -18.90 8.26 -18.88
C GLU A 67 -17.88 8.59 -17.78
N CYS A 68 -17.92 9.80 -17.23
CA CYS A 68 -17.06 10.22 -16.12
C CYS A 68 -17.21 9.31 -14.90
N LEU A 69 -18.45 8.91 -14.58
CA LEU A 69 -18.73 7.96 -13.49
C LEU A 69 -18.13 6.56 -13.76
N GLY A 70 -17.89 6.20 -15.02
CA GLY A 70 -17.26 4.94 -15.42
C GLY A 70 -15.74 4.92 -15.27
N PHE A 71 -15.07 6.07 -15.37
CA PHE A 71 -13.61 6.14 -15.35
C PHE A 71 -13.01 5.70 -14.02
N ASP A 72 -13.60 6.08 -12.89
CA ASP A 72 -13.10 5.68 -11.57
C ASP A 72 -13.11 4.15 -11.41
N ASN A 73 -14.16 3.48 -11.89
CA ASN A 73 -14.25 2.02 -11.88
C ASN A 73 -13.21 1.36 -12.82
N ALA A 74 -12.98 1.95 -13.99
CA ALA A 74 -11.96 1.47 -14.92
C ALA A 74 -10.54 1.64 -14.34
N ILE A 75 -10.26 2.79 -13.72
CA ILE A 75 -9.00 3.07 -13.03
C ILE A 75 -8.79 2.09 -11.88
N ALA A 76 -9.78 1.93 -11.00
CA ALA A 76 -9.69 0.99 -9.87
C ALA A 76 -9.44 -0.46 -10.33
N THR A 77 -10.06 -0.87 -11.45
CA THR A 77 -9.84 -2.19 -12.04
C THR A 77 -8.42 -2.34 -12.59
N LEU A 78 -7.90 -1.32 -13.27
CA LEU A 78 -6.52 -1.30 -13.77
C LEU A 78 -5.51 -1.29 -12.63
N GLU A 79 -5.72 -0.48 -11.59
CA GLU A 79 -4.88 -0.42 -10.39
C GLU A 79 -4.84 -1.78 -9.68
N LYS A 80 -6.00 -2.43 -9.50
CA LYS A 80 -6.08 -3.80 -8.97
C LYS A 80 -5.33 -4.80 -9.84
N GLY A 81 -5.39 -4.64 -11.16
CA GLY A 81 -4.62 -5.46 -12.10
C GLY A 81 -3.10 -5.24 -11.96
N ILE A 82 -2.66 -4.00 -11.74
CA ILE A 82 -1.25 -3.67 -11.53
C ILE A 82 -0.75 -4.25 -10.21
N THR A 83 -1.50 -4.10 -9.11
CA THR A 83 -1.11 -4.65 -7.81
C THR A 83 -1.03 -6.17 -7.83
N SER A 84 -2.02 -6.85 -8.44
CA SER A 84 -2.00 -8.30 -8.63
C SER A 84 -0.78 -8.77 -9.43
N ARG A 85 -0.46 -8.10 -10.55
CA ARG A 85 0.73 -8.44 -11.36
C ARG A 85 2.04 -8.19 -10.62
N LYS A 86 2.13 -7.13 -9.80
CA LYS A 86 3.31 -6.87 -8.97
C LYS A 86 3.55 -7.99 -7.96
N VAL A 87 2.49 -8.49 -7.33
CA VAL A 87 2.57 -9.63 -6.40
C VAL A 87 3.04 -10.88 -7.14
N GLN A 88 2.43 -11.21 -8.29
CA GLN A 88 2.84 -12.37 -9.11
C GLN A 88 4.29 -12.27 -9.58
N LEU A 89 4.76 -11.06 -9.92
CA LEU A 89 6.14 -10.84 -10.33
C LEU A 89 7.10 -11.08 -9.17
N ALA A 90 6.80 -10.58 -7.97
CA ALA A 90 7.61 -10.81 -6.79
C ALA A 90 7.66 -12.31 -6.41
N GLU A 91 6.54 -13.02 -6.52
CA GLU A 91 6.48 -14.48 -6.32
C GLU A 91 7.36 -15.22 -7.36
N LEU A 92 7.30 -14.82 -8.63
CA LEU A 92 8.10 -15.42 -9.69
C LEU A 92 9.60 -15.14 -9.52
N GLU A 93 9.97 -13.94 -9.06
CA GLU A 93 11.35 -13.60 -8.71
C GLU A 93 11.86 -14.47 -7.56
N SER A 94 11.06 -14.65 -6.51
CA SER A 94 11.40 -15.57 -5.41
C SER A 94 11.62 -16.99 -5.91
N MET A 95 10.70 -17.50 -6.75
CA MET A 95 10.82 -18.84 -7.33
C MET A 95 12.06 -18.98 -8.22
N CYS A 96 12.39 -17.94 -8.99
CA CYS A 96 13.60 -17.92 -9.83
C CYS A 96 14.87 -17.97 -8.96
N ASN A 97 14.91 -17.20 -7.87
CA ASN A 97 16.02 -17.23 -6.92
C ASN A 97 16.16 -18.61 -6.29
N ASP A 98 15.07 -19.22 -5.84
CA ASP A 98 15.07 -20.58 -5.28
C ASP A 98 15.57 -21.62 -6.30
N ALA A 99 15.12 -21.52 -7.56
CA ALA A 99 15.58 -22.40 -8.62
C ALA A 99 17.07 -22.20 -8.95
N GLN A 100 17.57 -20.96 -8.91
CA GLN A 100 19.00 -20.67 -9.07
C GLN A 100 19.83 -21.26 -7.93
N LEU A 101 19.40 -21.08 -6.68
CA LEU A 101 20.04 -21.68 -5.51
C LEU A 101 20.07 -23.20 -5.61
N ALA A 102 18.94 -23.83 -5.96
CA ALA A 102 18.85 -25.28 -6.14
C ALA A 102 19.80 -25.78 -7.24
N ARG A 103 19.87 -25.07 -8.38
CA ARG A 103 20.80 -25.40 -9.46
C ARG A 103 22.26 -25.28 -9.01
N ASP A 104 22.60 -24.22 -8.29
CA ASP A 104 23.98 -23.97 -7.87
C ASP A 104 24.42 -24.96 -6.79
N MET A 105 23.51 -25.33 -5.87
CA MET A 105 23.71 -26.45 -4.93
C MET A 105 23.92 -27.77 -5.65
N ALA A 106 23.10 -28.09 -6.66
CA ALA A 106 23.24 -29.32 -7.44
C ALA A 106 24.58 -29.37 -8.21
N LYS A 107 25.01 -28.24 -8.79
CA LYS A 107 26.32 -28.12 -9.44
C LYS A 107 27.48 -28.31 -8.47
N MET A 108 27.38 -27.73 -7.27
CA MET A 108 28.39 -27.87 -6.24
C MET A 108 28.51 -29.33 -5.78
N GLU A 109 27.37 -29.99 -5.54
CA GLU A 109 27.34 -31.40 -5.14
C GLU A 109 27.86 -32.32 -6.26
N LEU A 110 27.51 -32.04 -7.52
CA LEU A 110 28.07 -32.77 -8.67
C LEU A 110 29.60 -32.62 -8.70
N GLY A 111 30.13 -31.41 -8.59
CA GLY A 111 31.57 -31.17 -8.57
C GLY A 111 32.28 -31.89 -7.41
N ARG A 112 31.66 -31.93 -6.22
CA ARG A 112 32.16 -32.67 -5.07
C ARG A 112 32.22 -34.17 -5.33
N GLN A 113 31.17 -34.74 -5.93
CA GLN A 113 31.11 -36.15 -6.29
C GLN A 113 32.12 -36.51 -7.39
N GLU A 114 32.27 -35.67 -8.41
CA GLU A 114 33.28 -35.84 -9.46
C GLU A 114 34.70 -35.84 -8.89
N GLN A 115 35.02 -34.92 -7.97
CA GLN A 115 36.32 -34.88 -7.29
C GLN A 115 36.56 -36.16 -6.48
N SER A 116 35.59 -36.59 -5.67
CA SER A 116 35.70 -37.83 -4.89
C SER A 116 35.89 -39.07 -5.78
N MET A 117 35.17 -39.13 -6.92
CA MET A 117 35.33 -40.20 -7.90
C MET A 117 36.71 -40.15 -8.58
N ALA A 118 37.22 -38.98 -8.92
CA ALA A 118 38.54 -38.80 -9.50
C ALA A 118 39.66 -39.20 -8.53
N GLU A 119 39.54 -38.83 -7.25
CA GLU A 119 40.46 -39.24 -6.19
C GLU A 119 40.44 -40.76 -5.98
N SER A 120 39.24 -41.36 -5.92
CA SER A 120 39.07 -42.80 -5.81
C SER A 120 39.66 -43.54 -7.01
N ARG A 121 39.54 -43.02 -8.23
CA ARG A 121 40.21 -43.55 -9.42
C ARG A 121 41.73 -43.44 -9.30
N ARG A 122 42.26 -42.26 -8.94
CA ARG A 122 43.71 -42.05 -8.72
C ARG A 122 44.27 -43.02 -7.67
N GLN A 123 43.54 -43.27 -6.58
CA GLN A 123 43.94 -44.24 -5.56
C GLN A 123 43.96 -45.67 -6.13
N ARG A 124 42.93 -46.09 -6.86
CA ARG A 124 42.91 -47.41 -7.52
C ARG A 124 44.05 -47.56 -8.53
N ASP A 125 44.34 -46.53 -9.32
CA ASP A 125 45.42 -46.54 -10.31
C ASP A 125 46.80 -46.64 -9.64
N LYS A 126 47.01 -45.92 -8.52
CA LYS A 126 48.23 -46.05 -7.70
C LYS A 126 48.41 -47.49 -7.19
N VAL A 127 47.37 -48.07 -6.61
CA VAL A 127 47.40 -49.45 -6.11
C VAL A 127 47.66 -50.45 -7.24
N LEU A 128 47.00 -50.30 -8.39
CA LEU A 128 47.25 -51.15 -9.57
C LEU A 128 48.67 -51.01 -10.09
N ALA A 129 49.24 -49.80 -10.12
CA ALA A 129 50.62 -49.56 -10.52
C ALA A 129 51.61 -50.24 -9.55
N GLU A 130 51.37 -50.16 -8.23
CA GLU A 130 52.17 -50.87 -7.23
C GLU A 130 52.12 -52.38 -7.42
N TYR A 131 50.94 -52.96 -7.65
CA TYR A 131 50.81 -54.40 -7.92
C TYR A 131 51.50 -54.82 -9.22
N ARG A 132 51.44 -54.01 -10.27
CA ARG A 132 52.17 -54.26 -11.53
C ARG A 132 53.69 -54.23 -11.31
N ARG A 133 54.20 -53.23 -10.58
CA ARG A 133 55.61 -53.14 -10.21
C ARG A 133 56.07 -54.38 -9.44
N GLN A 134 55.32 -54.81 -8.43
CA GLN A 134 55.64 -56.02 -7.68
C GLN A 134 55.62 -57.29 -8.55
N ALA A 135 54.71 -57.37 -9.52
CA ALA A 135 54.64 -58.50 -10.45
C ALA A 135 55.84 -58.50 -11.43
N GLU A 136 56.25 -57.34 -11.93
CA GLU A 136 57.44 -57.15 -12.77
C GLU A 136 58.72 -57.49 -12.00
N GLU A 137 58.89 -56.99 -10.77
CA GLU A 137 60.03 -57.33 -9.90
C GLU A 137 60.12 -58.83 -9.64
N LYS A 138 58.99 -59.51 -9.38
CA LYS A 138 58.95 -60.98 -9.23
C LYS A 138 59.30 -61.71 -10.52
N LYS A 139 58.88 -61.19 -11.69
CA LYS A 139 59.21 -61.75 -13.00
C LYS A 139 60.71 -61.60 -13.28
N GLU A 140 61.27 -60.42 -13.05
CA GLU A 140 62.71 -60.17 -13.20
C GLU A 140 63.54 -61.03 -12.25
N PHE A 141 63.10 -61.20 -10.99
CA PHE A 141 63.77 -62.08 -10.04
C PHE A 141 63.76 -63.53 -10.54
N LYS A 142 62.62 -64.04 -11.00
CA LYS A 142 62.52 -65.37 -11.61
C LYS A 142 63.43 -65.52 -12.83
N GLU A 143 63.45 -64.52 -13.72
CA GLU A 143 64.34 -64.53 -14.90
C GLU A 143 65.82 -64.53 -14.50
N LYS A 144 66.22 -63.72 -13.51
CA LYS A 144 67.58 -63.69 -12.99
C LYS A 144 67.98 -65.04 -12.38
N VAL A 145 67.08 -65.68 -11.62
CA VAL A 145 67.31 -67.02 -11.05
C VAL A 145 67.41 -68.06 -12.16
N GLU A 146 66.54 -68.06 -13.16
CA GLU A 146 66.61 -68.98 -14.30
C GLU A 146 67.90 -68.79 -15.12
N ARG A 147 68.32 -67.53 -15.33
CA ARG A 147 69.57 -67.21 -16.03
C ARG A 147 70.80 -67.67 -15.25
N ARG A 148 70.76 -67.61 -13.92
CA ARG A 148 71.79 -68.21 -13.05
C ARG A 148 71.78 -69.72 -13.17
N LEU A 149 70.62 -70.37 -13.06
CA LEU A 149 70.47 -71.83 -13.17
C LEU A 149 70.93 -72.37 -14.55
N ARG A 150 70.65 -71.64 -15.63
CA ARG A 150 71.14 -71.93 -16.99
C ARG A 150 72.65 -71.75 -17.12
N LYS A 151 73.27 -70.82 -16.37
CA LYS A 151 74.74 -70.65 -16.34
C LYS A 151 75.44 -71.70 -15.47
N THR A 152 74.84 -72.16 -14.37
CA THR A 152 75.38 -73.26 -13.54
C THR A 152 75.17 -74.64 -14.17
N SER A 153 74.22 -74.81 -15.09
CA SER A 153 74.03 -76.09 -15.79
C SER A 153 75.10 -76.41 -16.84
N THR A 154 75.95 -75.45 -17.25
CA THR A 154 76.97 -75.65 -18.31
C THR A 154 78.41 -75.70 -17.77
N HIS A 155 78.62 -75.47 -16.47
CA HIS A 155 79.95 -75.47 -15.87
C HIS A 155 79.91 -76.08 -14.47
N HIS A 156 79.92 -77.41 -14.36
CA HIS A 156 80.53 -78.10 -13.22
C HIS A 156 80.88 -79.55 -13.62
N SER A 157 82.00 -79.68 -14.33
CA SER A 157 82.83 -80.89 -14.33
C SER A 157 84.26 -80.48 -14.02
N ALA A 158 84.88 -81.26 -13.14
CA ALA A 158 86.30 -81.35 -12.79
C ALA A 158 86.97 -80.14 -12.10
N GLY A 159 87.78 -80.46 -11.08
CA GLY A 159 88.88 -79.59 -10.67
C GLY A 159 89.20 -79.60 -9.18
N GLN A 160 89.75 -80.71 -8.71
CA GLN A 160 90.44 -80.81 -7.43
C GLN A 160 91.88 -80.25 -7.58
N MET A 161 92.45 -79.79 -6.45
CA MET A 161 93.87 -79.57 -6.13
C MET A 161 94.48 -78.16 -6.19
N ASP A 162 94.81 -77.71 -4.98
CA ASP A 162 96.15 -77.32 -4.48
C ASP A 162 96.84 -76.06 -5.06
N SER A 163 97.04 -75.07 -4.18
CA SER A 163 98.34 -74.39 -4.13
C SER A 163 98.55 -73.77 -2.75
N SER A 164 99.53 -74.34 -2.06
CA SER A 164 100.16 -73.86 -0.85
C SER A 164 101.24 -72.84 -1.23
N GLN A 165 101.02 -71.55 -0.97
CA GLN A 165 102.06 -70.51 -0.81
C GLN A 165 101.41 -69.15 -0.53
N GLY A 166 101.56 -68.60 0.69
CA GLY A 166 101.08 -67.24 0.97
C GLY A 166 101.04 -66.79 2.44
N ALA A 167 101.77 -67.42 3.35
CA ALA A 167 101.61 -67.18 4.79
C ALA A 167 101.96 -65.76 5.29
N SER A 168 102.74 -64.95 4.56
CA SER A 168 103.14 -63.61 5.05
C SER A 168 102.27 -62.44 4.56
N LEU A 169 101.47 -62.62 3.50
CA LEU A 169 100.47 -61.63 3.05
C LEU A 169 99.12 -61.85 3.73
N GLN A 170 98.89 -63.07 4.19
CA GLN A 170 97.66 -63.48 4.86
C GLN A 170 97.55 -62.90 6.28
N GLU A 171 98.65 -62.81 7.05
CA GLU A 171 98.65 -62.18 8.38
C GLU A 171 98.26 -60.69 8.34
N GLU A 172 98.74 -59.93 7.35
CA GLU A 172 98.39 -58.50 7.21
C GLU A 172 96.92 -58.32 6.75
N GLN A 173 96.41 -59.26 5.96
CA GLN A 173 94.99 -59.31 5.58
C GLN A 173 94.10 -59.75 6.75
N GLU A 174 94.52 -60.72 7.56
CA GLU A 174 93.81 -61.18 8.76
C GLU A 174 93.76 -60.09 9.83
N GLN A 175 94.82 -59.31 10.03
CA GLN A 175 94.79 -58.15 10.93
C GLN A 175 93.83 -57.06 10.43
N LYS A 176 93.78 -56.79 9.12
CA LYS A 176 92.80 -55.86 8.53
C LYS A 176 91.38 -56.38 8.67
N ILE A 177 91.16 -57.68 8.45
CA ILE A 177 89.85 -58.33 8.64
C ILE A 177 89.40 -58.23 10.10
N SER A 178 90.29 -58.55 11.06
CA SER A 178 90.00 -58.42 12.49
C SER A 178 89.68 -56.98 12.91
N SER A 179 90.41 -56.00 12.37
CA SER A 179 90.12 -54.58 12.61
C SER A 179 88.76 -54.16 12.03
N TYR A 180 88.39 -54.64 10.85
CA TYR A 180 87.07 -54.37 10.26
C TYR A 180 85.95 -55.08 11.05
N GLU A 181 86.17 -56.30 11.52
CA GLU A 181 85.22 -57.03 12.36
C GLU A 181 84.97 -56.33 13.70
N GLU A 182 86.02 -55.82 14.35
CA GLU A 182 85.89 -55.06 15.61
C GLU A 182 85.16 -53.73 15.39
N ALA A 183 85.45 -53.02 14.30
CA ALA A 183 84.73 -51.80 13.92
C ALA A 183 83.25 -52.08 13.63
N LEU A 184 82.95 -53.18 12.95
CA LEU A 184 81.58 -53.59 12.64
C LEU A 184 80.80 -54.04 13.89
N ALA A 185 81.44 -54.76 14.81
CA ALA A 185 80.86 -55.09 16.11
C ALA A 185 80.53 -53.84 16.92
N LYS A 186 81.42 -52.85 16.90
CA LYS A 186 81.19 -51.56 17.59
C LYS A 186 80.05 -50.75 16.98
N ILE A 187 79.91 -50.76 15.65
CA ILE A 187 78.78 -50.14 14.95
C ILE A 187 77.48 -50.88 15.31
N LYS A 188 77.51 -52.22 15.34
CA LYS A 188 76.37 -53.07 15.70
C LYS A 188 75.88 -52.80 17.12
N ASP A 189 76.78 -52.73 18.09
CA ASP A 189 76.48 -52.46 19.50
C ASP A 189 75.96 -51.02 19.70
N THR A 190 76.53 -50.03 19.02
CA THR A 190 76.10 -48.63 19.16
C THR A 190 74.78 -48.33 18.47
N THR A 191 74.49 -49.01 17.37
CA THR A 191 73.20 -48.89 16.65
C THR A 191 72.12 -49.82 17.22
N GLY A 192 72.50 -50.79 18.05
CA GLY A 192 71.60 -51.75 18.70
C GLY A 192 70.94 -52.73 17.72
N VAL A 193 71.60 -53.00 16.59
CA VAL A 193 71.05 -53.77 15.47
C VAL A 193 71.67 -55.17 15.43
N SER A 194 70.93 -56.20 15.00
CA SER A 194 71.45 -57.57 15.00
C SER A 194 72.29 -57.92 13.76
N ASP A 195 72.14 -57.18 12.66
CA ASP A 195 72.80 -57.41 11.37
C ASP A 195 73.31 -56.09 10.77
N ILE A 196 74.51 -56.12 10.19
CA ILE A 196 75.16 -54.97 9.53
C ILE A 196 74.35 -54.50 8.33
N LEU A 197 73.69 -55.43 7.62
CA LEU A 197 72.84 -55.07 6.48
C LEU A 197 71.64 -54.21 6.92
N GLU A 198 71.12 -54.43 8.13
CA GLU A 198 70.05 -53.60 8.69
C GLU A 198 70.56 -52.20 9.08
N VAL A 199 71.82 -52.07 9.53
CA VAL A 199 72.47 -50.76 9.76
C VAL A 199 72.56 -49.97 8.46
N VAL A 200 73.02 -50.61 7.37
CA VAL A 200 73.12 -49.97 6.05
C VAL A 200 71.75 -49.57 5.53
N ALA A 201 70.74 -50.43 5.66
CA ALA A 201 69.38 -50.13 5.25
C ALA A 201 68.77 -48.95 6.02
N ARG A 202 68.96 -48.89 7.35
CA ARG A 202 68.50 -47.75 8.16
C ARG A 202 69.23 -46.47 7.81
N PHE A 203 70.54 -46.52 7.57
CA PHE A 203 71.32 -45.35 7.18
C PHE A 203 70.90 -44.79 5.82
N LEU A 204 70.65 -45.66 4.83
CA LEU A 204 70.13 -45.26 3.53
C LEU A 204 68.72 -44.66 3.65
N ASN A 205 67.82 -45.29 4.42
CA ASN A 205 66.45 -44.82 4.61
C ASN A 205 66.35 -43.56 5.51
N GLN A 206 67.35 -43.29 6.35
CA GLN A 206 67.40 -42.10 7.20
C GLN A 206 67.53 -40.82 6.39
N GLY A 207 68.23 -40.87 5.25
CA GLY A 207 68.29 -39.76 4.29
C GLY A 207 66.92 -39.41 3.73
N ASP A 208 66.18 -40.41 3.27
CA ASP A 208 64.82 -40.26 2.74
C ASP A 208 63.84 -39.78 3.82
N THR A 209 63.95 -40.32 5.04
CA THR A 209 63.11 -39.91 6.18
C THR A 209 63.38 -38.44 6.55
N ARG A 210 64.64 -38.02 6.56
CA ARG A 210 65.01 -36.62 6.82
C ARG A 210 64.47 -35.69 5.73
N ALA A 211 64.64 -36.05 4.46
CA ALA A 211 64.13 -35.27 3.34
C ALA A 211 62.60 -35.14 3.39
N HIS A 212 61.90 -36.23 3.76
CA HIS A 212 60.45 -36.21 3.92
C HIS A 212 60.00 -35.30 5.09
N LEU A 213 60.69 -35.35 6.23
CA LEU A 213 60.40 -34.47 7.36
C LEU A 213 60.70 -32.99 7.06
N GLU A 214 61.78 -32.70 6.34
CA GLU A 214 62.09 -31.34 5.88
C GLU A 214 61.01 -30.83 4.92
N GLN A 215 60.55 -31.66 3.98
CA GLN A 215 59.43 -31.31 3.11
C GLN A 215 58.15 -31.02 3.92
N LEU A 216 57.81 -31.90 4.87
CA LEU A 216 56.63 -31.75 5.71
C LEU A 216 56.71 -30.49 6.58
N GLN A 217 57.90 -30.15 7.08
CA GLN A 217 58.15 -28.92 7.82
C GLN A 217 57.91 -27.69 6.93
N VAL A 218 58.40 -27.70 5.69
CA VAL A 218 58.17 -26.61 4.73
C VAL A 218 56.68 -26.48 4.41
N GLU A 219 55.99 -27.57 4.09
CA GLU A 219 54.55 -27.57 3.80
C GLU A 219 53.71 -27.06 4.99
N HIS A 220 54.02 -27.50 6.22
CA HIS A 220 53.35 -27.00 7.41
C HIS A 220 53.66 -25.53 7.68
N SER A 221 54.89 -25.07 7.44
CA SER A 221 55.24 -23.66 7.58
C SER A 221 54.47 -22.77 6.60
N GLN A 222 54.32 -23.20 5.34
CA GLN A 222 53.53 -22.50 4.32
C GLN A 222 52.04 -22.50 4.66
N THR A 223 51.52 -23.63 5.13
CA THR A 223 50.12 -23.75 5.56
C THR A 223 49.82 -22.82 6.74
N LEU A 224 50.72 -22.75 7.73
CA LEU A 224 50.61 -21.82 8.86
C LEU A 224 50.65 -20.36 8.42
N ALA A 225 51.52 -20.01 7.46
CA ALA A 225 51.58 -18.65 6.92
C ALA A 225 50.25 -18.27 6.24
N ARG A 226 49.73 -19.14 5.37
CA ARG A 226 48.45 -18.94 4.69
C ARG A 226 47.28 -18.81 5.67
N LEU A 227 47.21 -19.66 6.68
CA LEU A 227 46.15 -19.61 7.70
C LEU A 227 46.22 -18.33 8.55
N ARG A 228 47.42 -17.82 8.82
CA ARG A 228 47.59 -16.53 9.52
C ARG A 228 47.10 -15.36 8.68
N GLU A 229 47.46 -15.32 7.40
CA GLU A 229 47.00 -14.29 6.47
C GLU A 229 45.47 -14.35 6.30
N GLU A 230 44.91 -15.55 6.16
CA GLU A 230 43.46 -15.72 6.08
C GLU A 230 42.76 -15.26 7.37
N LYS A 231 43.31 -15.59 8.54
CA LYS A 231 42.81 -15.09 9.83
C LYS A 231 42.84 -13.56 9.89
N GLU A 232 43.94 -12.92 9.52
CA GLU A 232 44.04 -11.45 9.51
C GLU A 232 43.04 -10.83 8.53
N ARG A 233 42.90 -11.40 7.32
CA ARG A 233 41.91 -10.95 6.33
C ARG A 233 40.49 -11.04 6.87
N LEU A 234 40.11 -12.18 7.46
CA LEU A 234 38.78 -12.37 8.06
C LEU A 234 38.57 -11.42 9.25
N HIS A 235 39.60 -11.16 10.04
CA HIS A 235 39.52 -10.23 11.16
C HIS A 235 39.29 -8.80 10.69
N ALA A 236 40.01 -8.35 9.66
CA ALA A 236 39.81 -7.04 9.05
C ALA A 236 38.39 -6.88 8.47
N GLN A 237 37.87 -7.90 7.78
CA GLN A 237 36.49 -7.91 7.27
C GLN A 237 35.46 -7.86 8.41
N PHE A 238 35.73 -8.54 9.52
CA PHE A 238 34.87 -8.49 10.70
C PHE A 238 34.86 -7.11 11.34
N GLU A 239 36.02 -6.47 11.50
CA GLU A 239 36.10 -5.11 12.03
C GLU A 239 35.39 -4.12 11.09
N GLU A 240 35.59 -4.23 9.78
CA GLU A 240 34.88 -3.41 8.80
C GLU A 240 33.37 -3.60 8.90
N MET A 241 32.86 -4.83 9.00
CA MET A 241 31.43 -5.06 9.17
C MET A 241 30.91 -4.55 10.52
N LYS A 242 31.66 -4.74 11.60
CA LYS A 242 31.26 -4.30 12.94
C LYS A 242 31.13 -2.77 12.99
N TYR A 243 32.14 -2.05 12.51
CA TYR A 243 32.16 -0.58 12.61
C TYR A 243 31.41 0.11 11.46
N SER A 244 31.35 -0.45 10.25
CA SER A 244 30.58 0.13 9.13
C SER A 244 29.09 -0.23 9.16
N GLY A 245 28.75 -1.41 9.70
CA GLY A 245 27.35 -1.84 9.87
C GLY A 245 26.62 -0.99 10.88
N GLU A 246 27.25 -0.69 12.02
CA GLU A 246 26.68 0.13 13.08
C GLU A 246 26.45 1.58 12.64
N ALA A 247 27.38 2.16 11.87
CA ALA A 247 27.21 3.50 11.30
C ALA A 247 26.07 3.59 10.27
N LYS A 248 25.90 2.56 9.42
CA LYS A 248 24.80 2.51 8.44
C LYS A 248 23.44 2.30 9.11
N MET A 249 23.37 1.45 10.13
CA MET A 249 22.14 1.21 10.89
C MET A 249 21.72 2.46 11.68
N SER A 250 22.66 3.14 12.32
CA SER A 250 22.39 4.40 13.03
C SER A 250 21.90 5.52 12.10
N SER A 251 22.53 5.67 10.92
CA SER A 251 22.11 6.64 9.91
C SER A 251 20.72 6.33 9.36
N GLY A 252 20.43 5.06 9.05
CA GLY A 252 19.12 4.62 8.59
C GLY A 252 18.02 4.81 9.63
N GLN A 253 18.31 4.51 10.90
CA GLN A 253 17.37 4.72 12.01
C GLN A 253 17.06 6.21 12.22
N ARG A 254 18.07 7.08 12.16
CA ARG A 254 17.87 8.54 12.24
C ARG A 254 17.01 9.07 11.10
N MET A 255 17.24 8.57 9.88
CA MET A 255 16.43 8.95 8.71
C MET A 255 14.98 8.46 8.85
N LEU A 256 14.76 7.27 9.41
CA LEU A 256 13.40 6.77 9.70
C LEU A 256 12.70 7.61 10.76
N GLU A 257 13.40 8.05 11.80
CA GLU A 257 12.86 8.97 12.81
C GLU A 257 12.52 10.32 12.18
N GLU A 258 13.40 10.90 11.36
CA GLU A 258 13.13 12.14 10.61
C GLU A 258 11.88 11.99 9.72
N PHE A 259 11.75 10.91 8.95
CA PHE A 259 10.55 10.66 8.15
C PHE A 259 9.30 10.41 9.00
N GLY A 260 9.43 9.75 10.15
CA GLY A 260 8.35 9.57 11.12
C GLY A 260 7.83 10.92 11.61
N THR A 261 8.73 11.81 12.03
CA THR A 261 8.36 13.15 12.49
C THR A 261 7.68 13.98 11.39
N HIS A 262 8.20 13.97 10.15
CA HIS A 262 7.58 14.67 9.03
C HIS A 262 6.19 14.14 8.69
N LEU A 263 6.00 12.82 8.79
CA LEU A 263 4.72 12.18 8.55
C LEU A 263 3.68 12.56 9.62
N ASP A 264 4.09 12.62 10.89
CA ASP A 264 3.21 13.05 11.98
C ASP A 264 2.87 14.55 11.89
N GLU A 265 3.83 15.40 11.51
CA GLU A 265 3.58 16.82 11.23
C GLU A 265 2.60 17.02 10.07
N ALA A 266 2.76 16.25 8.97
CA ALA A 266 1.88 16.31 7.82
C ALA A 266 0.46 15.84 8.17
N LYS A 267 0.32 14.76 8.96
CA LYS A 267 -0.96 14.28 9.49
C LYS A 267 -1.64 15.35 10.34
N LYS A 268 -0.90 15.97 11.26
CA LYS A 268 -1.44 17.03 12.12
C LYS A 268 -1.96 18.22 11.30
N LYS A 269 -1.20 18.68 10.30
CA LYS A 269 -1.62 19.76 9.39
C LYS A 269 -2.86 19.39 8.58
N CYS A 270 -2.96 18.13 8.14
CA CYS A 270 -4.13 17.62 7.44
C CYS A 270 -5.38 17.66 8.34
N GLU A 271 -5.28 17.18 9.57
CA GLU A 271 -6.39 17.19 10.53
C GLU A 271 -6.82 18.61 10.88
N GLU A 272 -5.88 19.52 11.14
CA GLU A 272 -6.18 20.94 11.36
C GLU A 272 -6.89 21.58 10.16
N SER A 273 -6.49 21.24 8.93
CA SER A 273 -7.14 21.74 7.71
C SER A 273 -8.55 21.16 7.55
N LYS A 274 -8.74 19.89 7.90
CA LYS A 274 -10.04 19.22 7.86
C LYS A 274 -11.01 19.83 8.86
N VAL A 275 -10.58 20.05 10.11
CA VAL A 275 -11.39 20.72 11.14
C VAL A 275 -11.77 22.13 10.68
N ARG A 276 -10.84 22.91 10.10
CA ARG A 276 -11.14 24.23 9.53
C ARG A 276 -12.15 24.18 8.38
N ALA A 277 -12.06 23.17 7.51
CA ALA A 277 -13.01 22.98 6.42
C ALA A 277 -14.41 22.60 6.94
N GLU A 278 -14.49 21.72 7.94
CA GLU A 278 -15.75 21.35 8.60
C GLU A 278 -16.41 22.54 9.29
N GLN A 279 -15.63 23.38 9.98
CA GLN A 279 -16.12 24.62 10.59
C GLN A 279 -16.65 25.60 9.52
N SER A 280 -15.91 25.78 8.43
CA SER A 280 -16.31 26.65 7.32
C SER A 280 -17.58 26.14 6.63
N SER A 281 -17.71 24.82 6.44
CA SER A 281 -18.91 24.18 5.89
C SER A 281 -20.13 24.39 6.79
N LYS A 282 -19.99 24.20 8.11
CA LYS A 282 -21.05 24.49 9.09
C LYS A 282 -21.49 25.95 9.02
N LEU A 283 -20.54 26.89 8.93
CA LEU A 283 -20.83 28.32 8.80
C LEU A 283 -21.57 28.62 7.49
N LEU A 284 -21.16 28.02 6.36
CA LEU A 284 -21.84 28.19 5.07
C LEU A 284 -23.28 27.69 5.12
N VAL A 285 -23.55 26.56 5.77
CA VAL A 285 -24.91 26.05 5.96
C VAL A 285 -25.75 27.02 6.80
N GLN A 286 -25.18 27.57 7.88
CA GLN A 286 -25.87 28.58 8.69
C GLN A 286 -26.18 29.85 7.90
N ILE A 287 -25.24 30.34 7.10
CA ILE A 287 -25.44 31.50 6.21
C ILE A 287 -26.53 31.20 5.19
N LYS A 288 -26.48 30.03 4.52
CA LYS A 288 -27.51 29.61 3.56
C LYS A 288 -28.90 29.61 4.18
N ASN A 289 -29.05 29.03 5.37
CA ASN A 289 -30.33 29.01 6.09
C ASN A 289 -30.76 30.43 6.49
N GLY A 290 -29.83 31.28 6.94
CA GLY A 290 -30.11 32.68 7.27
C GLY A 290 -30.60 33.49 6.08
N VAL A 291 -29.96 33.34 4.92
CA VAL A 291 -30.37 33.98 3.66
C VAL A 291 -31.74 33.48 3.21
N GLN A 292 -31.99 32.18 3.32
CA GLN A 292 -33.31 31.60 3.00
C GLN A 292 -34.40 32.19 3.90
N HIS A 293 -34.18 32.22 5.22
CA HIS A 293 -35.13 32.81 6.16
C HIS A 293 -35.36 34.30 5.91
N LEU A 294 -34.32 35.05 5.56
CA LEU A 294 -34.45 36.46 5.17
C LEU A 294 -35.32 36.60 3.92
N ALA A 295 -35.06 35.79 2.90
CA ALA A 295 -35.84 35.80 1.65
C ALA A 295 -37.32 35.42 1.88
N GLU A 296 -37.59 34.46 2.77
CA GLU A 296 -38.94 34.06 3.20
C GLU A 296 -39.66 35.22 3.90
N LYS A 297 -39.01 35.94 4.81
CA LYS A 297 -39.61 37.09 5.52
C LYS A 297 -39.93 38.25 4.58
N LEU A 298 -39.07 38.48 3.58
CA LEU A 298 -39.23 39.59 2.63
C LEU A 298 -40.16 39.26 1.45
N GLN A 299 -40.66 38.03 1.32
CA GLN A 299 -41.41 37.57 0.13
C GLN A 299 -42.67 38.41 -0.19
N HIS A 300 -43.23 39.09 0.81
CA HIS A 300 -44.46 39.88 0.68
C HIS A 300 -44.23 41.30 0.17
N ILE A 301 -42.98 41.77 0.14
CA ILE A 301 -42.62 43.10 -0.35
C ILE A 301 -42.60 43.05 -1.88
N LYS A 302 -43.41 43.91 -2.51
CA LYS A 302 -43.55 43.97 -3.96
C LYS A 302 -42.32 44.63 -4.56
N MET A 303 -41.59 43.88 -5.37
CA MET A 303 -40.46 44.41 -6.13
C MET A 303 -40.97 45.33 -7.25
N PRO A 304 -40.29 46.46 -7.52
CA PRO A 304 -40.53 47.20 -8.76
C PRO A 304 -40.25 46.24 -9.94
N GLN A 305 -41.20 46.12 -10.87
CA GLN A 305 -41.09 45.20 -12.00
C GLN A 305 -39.89 45.57 -12.88
N SER A 306 -38.76 44.92 -12.64
CA SER A 306 -37.63 44.92 -13.56
C SER A 306 -37.87 43.86 -14.63
N HIS A 307 -38.08 44.29 -15.87
CA HIS A 307 -38.31 43.45 -17.06
C HIS A 307 -37.06 42.65 -17.52
N VAL A 308 -36.12 42.36 -16.63
CA VAL A 308 -34.91 41.60 -16.96
C VAL A 308 -35.20 40.10 -16.76
N LEU A 309 -35.12 39.34 -17.85
CA LEU A 309 -35.21 37.88 -17.84
C LEU A 309 -34.09 37.32 -16.94
N ARG A 310 -34.46 36.81 -15.77
CA ARG A 310 -33.51 36.20 -14.84
C ARG A 310 -33.18 34.77 -15.26
N PRO A 311 -31.90 34.37 -15.21
CA PRO A 311 -31.51 32.98 -15.42
C PRO A 311 -32.24 32.07 -14.42
N LYS A 312 -32.78 30.94 -14.89
CA LYS A 312 -33.29 29.90 -13.99
C LYS A 312 -32.09 29.18 -13.39
N VAL A 313 -31.71 29.58 -12.19
CA VAL A 313 -30.66 28.90 -11.41
C VAL A 313 -31.22 27.58 -10.90
N ALA A 314 -30.40 26.52 -10.94
CA ALA A 314 -30.78 25.19 -10.45
C ALA A 314 -31.11 25.23 -8.95
N GLU A 315 -32.21 24.57 -8.56
CA GLU A 315 -32.64 24.46 -7.16
C GLU A 315 -31.57 23.73 -6.33
N GLY A 316 -31.05 24.40 -5.30
CA GLY A 316 -30.01 23.92 -4.40
C GLY A 316 -28.61 24.48 -4.64
N SER A 317 -28.37 25.15 -5.77
CA SER A 317 -27.05 25.73 -6.13
C SER A 317 -26.63 26.88 -5.20
N GLU A 318 -25.32 27.08 -5.01
CA GLU A 318 -24.76 28.25 -4.32
C GLU A 318 -25.17 29.57 -5.00
N GLU A 319 -25.34 29.53 -6.33
CA GLU A 319 -25.81 30.67 -7.13
C GLU A 319 -27.25 31.06 -6.79
N GLN A 320 -28.07 30.13 -6.29
CA GLN A 320 -29.43 30.42 -5.81
C GLN A 320 -29.39 31.25 -4.52
N VAL A 321 -28.44 30.96 -3.61
CA VAL A 321 -28.28 31.70 -2.36
C VAL A 321 -27.86 33.14 -2.65
N LEU A 322 -26.92 33.34 -3.59
CA LEU A 322 -26.51 34.66 -4.03
C LEU A 322 -27.67 35.43 -4.68
N GLN A 323 -28.49 34.76 -5.48
CA GLN A 323 -29.68 35.37 -6.07
C GLN A 323 -30.73 35.76 -5.00
N GLN A 324 -30.99 34.88 -4.03
CA GLN A 324 -31.88 35.17 -2.90
C GLN A 324 -31.40 36.36 -2.07
N LEU A 325 -30.08 36.49 -1.89
CA LEU A 325 -29.47 37.62 -1.18
C LEU A 325 -29.65 38.92 -1.96
N ALA A 326 -29.39 38.92 -3.28
CA ALA A 326 -29.60 40.08 -4.14
C ALA A 326 -31.08 40.51 -4.20
N ASP A 327 -32.01 39.54 -4.19
CA ASP A 327 -33.44 39.82 -4.10
C ASP A 327 -33.84 40.41 -2.76
N SER A 328 -33.27 39.88 -1.68
CA SER A 328 -33.49 40.41 -0.33
C SER A 328 -32.99 41.84 -0.22
N GLU A 329 -31.82 42.17 -0.79
CA GLU A 329 -31.28 43.52 -0.85
C GLU A 329 -32.22 44.48 -1.59
N GLN A 330 -32.67 44.13 -2.80
CA GLN A 330 -33.58 44.98 -3.58
C GLN A 330 -34.91 45.22 -2.85
N ARG A 331 -35.47 44.19 -2.22
CA ARG A 331 -36.71 44.33 -1.42
C ARG A 331 -36.52 45.25 -0.21
N LEU A 332 -35.39 45.12 0.49
CA LEU A 332 -35.06 45.98 1.62
C LEU A 332 -34.88 47.43 1.17
N VAL A 333 -34.21 47.68 0.04
CA VAL A 333 -34.07 49.03 -0.52
C VAL A 333 -35.44 49.63 -0.84
N SER A 334 -36.32 48.90 -1.54
CA SER A 334 -37.68 49.39 -1.82
C SER A 334 -38.48 49.65 -0.53
N LEU A 335 -38.37 48.78 0.48
CA LEU A 335 -39.00 49.00 1.77
C LEU A 335 -38.44 50.27 2.45
N THR A 336 -37.13 50.50 2.40
CA THR A 336 -36.54 51.71 2.99
C THR A 336 -36.98 52.99 2.27
N GLU A 337 -37.16 52.96 0.95
CA GLU A 337 -37.69 54.07 0.17
C GLU A 337 -39.17 54.34 0.49
N GLU A 338 -39.99 53.30 0.61
CA GLU A 338 -41.40 53.42 1.03
C GLU A 338 -41.49 54.00 2.45
N MET A 339 -40.67 53.50 3.37
CA MET A 339 -40.61 53.94 4.76
C MET A 339 -40.07 55.37 4.91
N ALA A 340 -39.16 55.82 4.04
CA ALA A 340 -38.63 57.18 4.06
C ALA A 340 -39.70 58.26 3.80
N SER A 341 -40.83 57.88 3.18
CA SER A 341 -41.96 58.77 2.90
C SER A 341 -43.02 58.82 4.01
N ARG A 342 -42.90 57.96 5.04
CA ARG A 342 -43.89 57.81 6.12
C ARG A 342 -43.30 58.27 7.46
N ASP A 343 -44.15 58.86 8.30
CA ASP A 343 -43.79 59.23 9.67
C ASP A 343 -43.84 57.99 10.59
N LEU A 344 -42.71 57.65 11.21
CA LEU A 344 -42.55 56.43 12.03
C LEU A 344 -43.50 56.40 13.23
N ASP A 345 -43.85 57.57 13.79
CA ASP A 345 -44.78 57.67 14.92
C ASP A 345 -46.24 57.42 14.49
N SER A 346 -46.57 57.73 13.23
CA SER A 346 -47.89 57.41 12.67
C SER A 346 -48.02 55.92 12.36
N LEU A 347 -46.96 55.31 11.84
CA LEU A 347 -46.96 53.89 11.48
C LEU A 347 -47.00 52.98 12.71
N HIS A 348 -46.30 53.33 13.80
CA HIS A 348 -46.41 52.59 15.06
C HIS A 348 -47.84 52.61 15.62
N ARG A 349 -48.54 53.74 15.53
CA ARG A 349 -49.96 53.82 15.95
C ARG A 349 -50.87 52.97 15.06
N GLU A 350 -50.63 52.95 13.75
CA GLU A 350 -51.36 52.08 12.81
C GLU A 350 -51.10 50.58 13.09
N MET A 351 -49.86 50.22 13.42
CA MET A 351 -49.51 48.86 13.81
C MET A 351 -50.15 48.46 15.15
N ASP A 352 -50.13 49.33 16.16
CA ASP A 352 -50.81 49.10 17.44
C ASP A 352 -52.33 48.93 17.23
N ASP A 353 -52.94 49.71 16.34
CA ASP A 353 -54.35 49.61 15.97
C ASP A 353 -54.66 48.32 15.18
N GLU A 354 -53.78 47.90 14.26
CA GLU A 354 -53.92 46.63 13.52
C GLU A 354 -53.71 45.40 14.42
N GLU A 355 -52.73 45.44 15.33
CA GLU A 355 -52.52 44.41 16.35
C GLU A 355 -53.68 44.36 17.34
N PHE A 356 -54.22 45.52 17.74
CA PHE A 356 -55.43 45.61 18.56
C PHE A 356 -56.62 45.00 17.85
N ARG A 357 -56.82 45.29 16.56
CA ARG A 357 -57.90 44.71 15.74
C ARG A 357 -57.73 43.22 15.52
N HIS A 358 -56.53 42.74 15.21
CA HIS A 358 -56.23 41.32 15.07
C HIS A 358 -56.44 40.58 16.41
N THR A 359 -56.10 41.19 17.54
CA THR A 359 -56.35 40.64 18.88
C THR A 359 -57.84 40.60 19.22
N VAL A 360 -58.63 41.57 18.76
CA VAL A 360 -60.10 41.60 18.93
C VAL A 360 -60.80 40.64 17.96
N GLU A 361 -60.31 40.47 16.73
CA GLU A 361 -60.91 39.61 15.68
C GLU A 361 -60.52 38.13 15.82
N CYS A 362 -59.29 37.82 16.28
CA CYS A 362 -58.86 36.45 16.59
C CYS A 362 -59.02 36.08 18.09
N GLY A 363 -59.47 37.02 18.92
CA GLY A 363 -59.66 36.85 20.36
C GLY A 363 -60.89 36.02 20.73
N VAL A 364 -60.83 34.71 20.51
CA VAL A 364 -61.64 33.76 21.28
C VAL A 364 -61.02 33.71 22.70
N PRO A 365 -61.78 33.92 23.79
CA PRO A 365 -61.21 33.96 25.14
C PRO A 365 -60.92 32.53 25.61
N GLY A 366 -59.75 32.02 25.24
CA GLY A 366 -59.21 30.76 25.73
C GLY A 366 -57.75 30.98 26.10
N ASN A 367 -57.52 31.27 27.38
CA ASN A 367 -56.27 31.13 28.16
C ASN A 367 -56.04 32.33 29.09
N VAL A 368 -56.96 32.55 30.03
CA VAL A 368 -56.62 33.27 31.26
C VAL A 368 -55.69 32.36 32.07
N LYS A 369 -54.40 32.72 32.12
CA LYS A 369 -53.38 32.03 32.90
C LYS A 369 -53.67 32.25 34.38
N VAL A 370 -54.19 31.22 35.05
CA VAL A 370 -54.31 31.21 36.52
C VAL A 370 -52.90 31.07 37.09
N GLU A 371 -52.43 32.06 37.85
CA GLU A 371 -51.20 31.95 38.62
C GLU A 371 -51.40 30.98 39.79
N LEU A 372 -50.60 29.91 39.82
CA LEU A 372 -50.49 29.03 40.98
C LEU A 372 -49.37 29.54 41.91
N PRO A 373 -49.52 29.44 43.24
CA PRO A 373 -48.54 29.95 44.20
C PRO A 373 -47.19 29.24 44.07
N LYS A 374 -46.11 30.01 44.12
CA LYS A 374 -44.73 29.50 44.16
C LYS A 374 -44.50 28.73 45.46
N THR A 375 -44.14 27.45 45.34
CA THR A 375 -43.56 26.67 46.45
C THR A 375 -42.27 26.01 45.98
N GLY A 376 -41.20 26.24 46.73
CA GLY A 376 -40.04 25.35 46.80
C GLY A 376 -38.90 25.75 45.88
N GLU A 377 -37.85 26.25 46.51
CA GLU A 377 -36.50 26.37 45.98
C GLU A 377 -36.03 25.05 45.37
N GLU A 378 -35.59 25.06 44.12
CA GLU A 378 -34.53 24.15 43.68
C GLU A 378 -33.44 24.96 42.99
N THR A 379 -32.26 24.70 43.49
CA THR A 379 -30.99 25.40 43.31
C THR A 379 -30.52 25.40 41.87
N SER A 380 -30.12 26.59 41.43
CA SER A 380 -29.15 26.84 40.38
C SER A 380 -27.95 25.90 40.49
N PHE A 381 -27.74 25.08 39.45
CA PHE A 381 -26.44 24.51 39.11
C PHE A 381 -26.27 24.58 37.59
N TYR A 382 -26.05 25.81 37.11
CA TYR A 382 -25.30 26.02 35.88
C TYR A 382 -23.87 26.25 36.32
N ASP A 383 -23.02 25.25 36.12
CA ASP A 383 -21.58 25.40 36.19
C ASP A 383 -21.02 25.21 34.77
N GLU A 384 -20.76 26.34 34.12
CA GLU A 384 -19.82 26.40 33.01
C GLU A 384 -18.42 26.38 33.62
N GLU A 385 -17.82 25.20 33.76
CA GLU A 385 -16.37 25.10 33.92
C GLU A 385 -15.78 24.23 32.81
N SER A 386 -15.00 24.91 31.97
CA SER A 386 -14.05 24.33 31.03
C SER A 386 -12.99 23.55 31.82
N GLY A 387 -13.03 22.22 31.71
CA GLY A 387 -12.05 21.33 32.30
C GLY A 387 -11.88 20.08 31.45
N SER A 388 -10.69 19.95 30.85
CA SER A 388 -10.16 18.69 30.31
C SER A 388 -10.35 17.55 31.30
N ASP A 389 -11.06 16.49 30.88
CA ASP A 389 -10.72 15.08 31.06
C ASP A 389 -12.00 14.23 30.92
N GLU A 390 -12.17 13.56 29.78
CA GLU A 390 -13.10 12.43 29.69
C GLU A 390 -12.52 11.25 30.48
N GLU A 391 -12.80 11.31 31.78
CA GLU A 391 -12.63 10.26 32.75
C GLU A 391 -13.48 9.05 32.32
N PHE A 392 -12.82 7.97 31.92
CA PHE A 392 -13.47 6.70 31.56
C PHE A 392 -14.38 6.25 32.71
N LEU A 393 -15.69 6.14 32.42
CA LEU A 393 -16.68 5.57 33.35
C LEU A 393 -16.19 4.21 33.85
N ASP A 394 -15.85 4.15 35.14
CA ASP A 394 -15.27 2.97 35.77
C ASP A 394 -16.22 1.76 35.59
N ARG A 395 -15.62 0.61 35.27
CA ARG A 395 -16.30 -0.64 34.92
C ARG A 395 -17.30 -1.07 36.00
N GLU A 396 -17.05 -0.69 37.24
CA GLU A 396 -17.92 -0.96 38.37
C GLU A 396 -19.25 -0.16 38.36
N VAL A 397 -19.21 1.08 37.89
CA VAL A 397 -20.42 1.93 37.77
C VAL A 397 -21.31 1.39 36.66
N MET A 398 -20.71 1.03 35.52
CA MET A 398 -21.44 0.41 34.41
C MET A 398 -22.06 -0.95 34.81
N LYS A 399 -21.32 -1.75 35.60
CA LYS A 399 -21.83 -3.02 36.16
C LYS A 399 -23.01 -2.81 37.11
N ARG A 400 -22.96 -1.81 37.99
CA ARG A 400 -24.06 -1.49 38.92
C ARG A 400 -25.32 -1.05 38.16
N ALA A 401 -25.16 -0.21 37.15
CA ALA A 401 -26.29 0.23 36.31
C ALA A 401 -26.92 -0.94 35.53
N THR A 402 -26.10 -1.85 34.98
CA THR A 402 -26.62 -3.03 34.27
C THR A 402 -27.26 -4.06 35.19
N THR A 403 -26.71 -4.29 36.40
CA THR A 403 -27.35 -5.20 37.38
C THR A 403 -28.70 -4.66 37.86
N ALA A 404 -28.81 -3.36 38.15
CA ALA A 404 -30.08 -2.75 38.53
C ALA A 404 -31.15 -2.87 37.42
N LEU A 405 -30.75 -2.75 36.15
CA LEU A 405 -31.67 -2.90 35.02
C LEU A 405 -32.15 -4.35 34.84
N VAL A 406 -31.27 -5.33 35.10
CA VAL A 406 -31.62 -6.76 35.05
C VAL A 406 -32.56 -7.14 36.19
N GLU A 407 -32.29 -6.69 37.41
CA GLU A 407 -33.16 -6.93 38.57
C GLU A 407 -34.56 -6.31 38.41
N ALA A 408 -34.65 -5.11 37.83
CA ALA A 408 -35.93 -4.48 37.52
C ALA A 408 -36.76 -5.28 36.51
N LYS A 409 -36.11 -5.97 35.56
CA LYS A 409 -36.80 -6.79 34.55
C LYS A 409 -37.13 -8.21 35.05
N THR A 410 -36.32 -8.80 35.91
CA THR A 410 -36.62 -10.13 36.48
C THR A 410 -37.74 -10.06 37.51
N LYS A 411 -37.83 -8.98 38.30
CA LYS A 411 -38.92 -8.77 39.27
C LYS A 411 -40.29 -8.55 38.63
N LYS A 412 -40.34 -8.09 37.36
CA LYS A 412 -41.58 -7.92 36.59
C LYS A 412 -42.07 -9.20 35.91
N LYS A 413 -41.25 -10.26 35.86
CA LYS A 413 -41.57 -11.51 35.14
C LYS A 413 -42.01 -12.67 36.05
N GLY A 414 -42.00 -12.49 37.37
CA GLY A 414 -42.38 -13.53 38.34
C GLY A 414 -43.80 -13.44 38.90
N ALA A 415 -44.69 -12.65 38.28
CA ALA A 415 -46.05 -12.41 38.80
C ALA A 415 -47.18 -12.93 37.88
N ASP A 416 -46.87 -13.56 36.74
CA ASP A 416 -47.87 -13.97 35.73
C ASP A 416 -47.92 -15.51 35.45
N ASP A 417 -47.14 -16.34 36.16
CA ASP A 417 -47.02 -17.79 35.85
C ASP A 417 -47.68 -18.73 36.89
N ASP A 418 -48.70 -18.27 37.63
CA ASP A 418 -49.41 -19.08 38.64
C ASP A 418 -50.92 -19.22 38.39
N GLU A 419 -51.41 -19.21 37.15
CA GLU A 419 -52.77 -19.70 36.83
C GLU A 419 -52.86 -20.23 35.39
N ASP A 420 -52.64 -21.53 35.14
CA ASP A 420 -53.50 -22.35 34.24
C ASP A 420 -53.12 -23.86 34.26
N GLU A 421 -53.60 -24.60 35.26
CA GLU A 421 -53.72 -26.06 35.19
C GLU A 421 -55.10 -26.42 34.58
N GLY A 422 -55.14 -26.86 33.32
CA GLY A 422 -56.44 -27.19 32.72
C GLY A 422 -56.43 -27.91 31.37
N THR A 423 -56.49 -29.24 31.41
CA THR A 423 -57.14 -30.13 30.41
C THR A 423 -56.38 -30.51 29.12
N THR A 424 -55.67 -31.64 29.15
CA THR A 424 -55.33 -32.44 27.95
C THR A 424 -56.32 -33.61 27.78
N LYS A 425 -57.24 -33.50 26.81
CA LYS A 425 -58.05 -34.64 26.32
C LYS A 425 -57.51 -35.15 24.98
N LYS A 426 -57.06 -36.40 25.03
CA LYS A 426 -56.84 -37.38 23.96
C LYS A 426 -57.66 -37.13 22.67
N ARG A 427 -56.98 -37.19 21.52
CA ARG A 427 -57.49 -37.95 20.36
C ARG A 427 -56.38 -38.41 19.43
N LYS A 428 -56.61 -39.61 18.91
CA LYS A 428 -55.68 -40.57 18.32
C LYS A 428 -56.12 -40.80 16.86
N ARG A 429 -55.14 -41.13 15.99
CA ARG A 429 -55.28 -41.70 14.63
C ARG A 429 -55.65 -40.67 13.56
N ARG A 430 -55.04 -40.68 12.38
CA ARG A 430 -54.53 -41.82 11.61
C ARG A 430 -53.45 -41.37 10.63
#